data_AF-F8PHS6-F1
#
_entry.id   AF-F8PHS6-F1
#
_cell.length_a   1.000
_cell.length_b   1.000
_cell.length_c   1.000
_cell.angle_alpha   90.00
_cell.angle_beta   90.00
_cell.angle_gamma   90.00
#
_symmetry.space_group_name_H-M   'P 1'
#
loop_
_entity.id
_entity.type
_entity.pdbx_description
1 polymer ?
#
loop_
_entity_poly.entity_id
_entity_poly.type
_entity_poly.pdbx_seq_one_letter_code
_entity_poly.pdbx_strand_id
1 'polypeptide(L)'
;MSELADCLFSSAHFHVFHPRFGFLNCILLHVTEYASTDTTGILVHNKWPPQFTKPLLEGNEERKVWEVVPSTFEDLCEWAHVSQNPSEVNKTQNHLLLYKTSCSDGIESLYPVTIHVQGLLGKFNSKVFGSWTGIQKTIPSAIQYVNLKGCNHWEPWVSALHAIKNLRQIIYAALGDYQHVEADPSLNHNIFMQCQVFTKIRKDNQNKKSVLLPSDNPFCWMKAVDRAWGVTDKVQIARCDKSGAIVSSLSAVLSPGDFVNVGFTFDISTTHNASGLHKICAYLNIEHVLQLVKAVEFAKRKAVHADIPLLPQIELAKKQRFNGDSSNSLQPGITDASSNFNSNIGEGQLRDENENTTFRELIPVVSENVPEQAPALHSSAILGDGTITETVAKTNDHTDKELVAMDEAQLATYDTLTVARLCTFANYSDAKNLIYAVENIPPTATWGIFKPIHDKSTLLCDPLSNMPCTVWLPGVVSRVWMFDPKGKTRAHPKPFTDVYDARKVFNPKSEMDYYSATNLQMGDTVLMEAYIKHYCLRSDIDNLTPVNKCPWRGWKAYFELKCISLIHTTLQDDKVEAKKDEQHIHI
;
A
#
# COMPACT_ATOMS: atom_id res chain seq x y z
N MET A 1 -43.63 -20.97 11.65
CA MET A 1 -43.01 -21.40 10.38
C MET A 1 -41.49 -21.34 10.54
N SER A 2 -40.78 -22.25 11.22
CA SER A 2 -41.04 -23.64 11.66
C SER A 2 -41.08 -24.72 10.57
N GLU A 3 -39.92 -25.35 10.33
CA GLU A 3 -39.68 -26.75 9.92
C GLU A 3 -38.15 -26.97 10.15
N LEU A 4 -37.71 -27.72 11.19
CA LEU A 4 -37.52 -29.18 11.29
C LEU A 4 -36.25 -29.66 10.53
N ALA A 5 -35.18 -30.24 11.10
CA ALA A 5 -34.98 -31.22 12.20
C ALA A 5 -35.65 -32.59 11.90
N ASP A 6 -35.08 -33.80 12.07
CA ASP A 6 -33.86 -34.30 12.73
C ASP A 6 -33.42 -35.68 12.15
N CYS A 7 -32.21 -36.17 12.47
CA CYS A 7 -31.85 -37.57 12.87
C CYS A 7 -30.30 -37.75 12.89
N LEU A 8 -29.63 -37.91 14.04
CA LEU A 8 -29.41 -39.16 14.81
C LEU A 8 -28.61 -40.24 14.02
N PHE A 9 -27.49 -40.84 14.48
CA PHE A 9 -26.73 -40.87 15.75
C PHE A 9 -25.18 -40.74 15.45
N SER A 10 -24.15 -40.94 16.30
CA SER A 10 -23.96 -41.62 17.61
C SER A 10 -22.75 -41.06 18.42
N SER A 11 -22.30 -41.80 19.45
CA SER A 11 -21.27 -41.51 20.46
C SER A 11 -19.82 -41.91 20.11
N ALA A 12 -18.86 -41.03 20.41
CA ALA A 12 -17.55 -41.37 20.99
C ALA A 12 -16.95 -40.16 21.74
N HIS A 13 -16.73 -40.27 23.05
CA HIS A 13 -16.10 -39.21 23.85
C HIS A 13 -14.57 -39.21 23.67
N PHE A 14 -14.05 -38.16 23.04
CA PHE A 14 -12.68 -37.70 23.24
C PHE A 14 -12.70 -36.28 23.80
N HIS A 15 -11.96 -36.03 24.89
CA HIS A 15 -11.70 -34.67 25.38
C HIS A 15 -10.75 -33.96 24.40
N VAL A 16 -11.33 -33.31 23.38
CA VAL A 16 -10.60 -32.40 22.50
C VAL A 16 -10.44 -31.07 23.24
N PHE A 17 -9.22 -30.77 23.70
CA PHE A 17 -8.86 -29.42 24.11
C PHE A 17 -9.09 -28.47 22.93
N HIS A 18 -9.87 -27.41 23.14
CA HIS A 18 -10.29 -26.49 22.09
C HIS A 18 -9.31 -25.31 21.99
N PRO A 19 -8.45 -25.19 20.95
CA PRO A 19 -7.45 -24.14 20.89
C PRO A 19 -8.05 -22.89 20.23
N ARG A 20 -8.73 -22.04 21.00
CA ARG A 20 -9.23 -20.73 20.51
C ARG A 20 -8.28 -19.55 20.72
N PHE A 21 -7.11 -19.77 21.31
CA PHE A 21 -6.08 -18.74 21.54
C PHE A 21 -4.64 -19.23 21.24
N GLY A 22 -4.45 -20.00 20.17
CA GLY A 22 -3.15 -20.63 19.82
C GLY A 22 -2.33 -19.99 18.69
N PHE A 23 -2.89 -19.04 17.93
CA PHE A 23 -2.30 -18.65 16.64
C PHE A 23 -1.01 -17.83 16.70
N LEU A 24 -0.76 -17.08 17.78
CA LEU A 24 0.48 -16.31 17.95
C LEU A 24 1.68 -17.19 18.33
N ASN A 25 1.48 -18.24 19.14
CA ASN A 25 2.58 -19.14 19.50
C ASN A 25 3.09 -19.99 18.32
N CYS A 26 2.24 -20.34 17.35
CA CYS A 26 2.70 -21.05 16.15
C CYS A 26 3.61 -20.22 15.23
N ILE A 27 3.62 -18.88 15.34
CA ILE A 27 4.50 -18.02 14.53
C ILE A 27 5.96 -18.10 15.04
N LEU A 28 6.17 -18.32 16.35
CA LEU A 28 7.49 -18.43 16.96
C LEU A 28 7.99 -19.86 17.24
N LEU A 29 7.12 -20.88 17.26
CA LEU A 29 7.51 -22.21 17.77
C LEU A 29 8.28 -23.12 16.79
N HIS A 30 8.30 -22.83 15.48
CA HIS A 30 8.97 -23.68 14.49
C HIS A 30 9.73 -22.93 13.37
N VAL A 31 9.76 -21.60 13.38
CA VAL A 31 10.59 -20.83 12.44
C VAL A 31 11.93 -20.54 13.10
N THR A 32 12.99 -21.09 12.54
CA THR A 32 14.36 -20.82 12.96
C THR A 32 14.72 -19.41 12.48
N GLU A 33 14.79 -18.44 13.40
CA GLU A 33 15.00 -17.02 13.06
C GLU A 33 16.49 -16.67 12.95
N TYR A 34 16.88 -16.03 11.85
CA TYR A 34 18.28 -15.66 11.60
C TYR A 34 18.47 -14.17 11.33
N ALA A 35 19.47 -13.55 11.99
CA ALA A 35 19.87 -12.16 11.79
C ALA A 35 21.31 -12.06 11.28
N SER A 36 21.58 -11.20 10.30
CA SER A 36 22.94 -11.03 9.77
C SER A 36 23.87 -10.25 10.69
N THR A 37 25.17 -10.52 10.56
CA THR A 37 26.26 -9.68 11.07
C THR A 37 26.83 -8.78 9.98
N ASP A 38 27.59 -7.78 10.42
CA ASP A 38 28.53 -7.06 9.57
C ASP A 38 29.93 -7.72 9.58
N THR A 39 30.91 -7.09 8.94
CA THR A 39 32.31 -7.52 8.92
C THR A 39 33.03 -7.44 10.27
N THR A 40 32.40 -6.92 11.33
CA THR A 40 32.95 -6.89 12.70
C THR A 40 32.28 -7.90 13.63
N GLY A 41 31.33 -8.70 13.12
CA GLY A 41 30.55 -9.66 13.92
C GLY A 41 29.40 -9.03 14.71
N ILE A 42 29.13 -7.73 14.54
CA ILE A 42 28.01 -7.04 15.17
C ILE A 42 26.73 -7.33 14.38
N LEU A 43 25.69 -7.76 15.09
CA LEU A 43 24.37 -8.01 14.50
C LEU A 43 23.82 -6.73 13.85
N VAL A 44 23.40 -6.83 12.58
CA VAL A 44 22.92 -5.71 11.78
C VAL A 44 21.74 -4.98 12.44
N HIS A 45 20.91 -5.69 13.20
CA HIS A 45 19.81 -5.08 13.95
C HIS A 45 20.29 -4.13 15.08
N ASN A 46 21.47 -4.37 15.66
CA ASN A 46 22.06 -3.50 16.70
C ASN A 46 22.67 -2.21 16.13
N LYS A 47 22.87 -2.13 14.80
CA LYS A 47 23.33 -0.92 14.11
C LYS A 47 22.20 0.04 13.73
N TRP A 48 20.94 -0.38 13.84
CA TRP A 48 19.82 0.56 13.78
C TRP A 48 19.67 1.29 15.12
N PRO A 49 19.26 2.57 15.13
CA PRO A 49 19.03 3.30 16.36
C PRO A 49 18.09 2.53 17.32
N PRO A 50 18.49 2.26 18.59
CA PRO A 50 17.78 1.34 19.49
C PRO A 50 16.29 1.64 19.69
N GLN A 51 15.89 2.91 19.57
CA GLN A 51 14.48 3.32 19.61
C GLN A 51 13.60 2.64 18.56
N PHE A 52 14.16 2.17 17.44
CA PHE A 52 13.43 1.49 16.37
C PHE A 52 13.40 -0.03 16.53
N THR A 53 14.38 -0.61 17.23
CA THR A 53 14.56 -2.07 17.38
C THR A 53 14.21 -2.59 18.77
N LYS A 54 13.94 -1.71 19.74
CA LYS A 54 13.53 -2.06 21.11
C LYS A 54 12.55 -3.26 21.23
N PRO A 55 11.45 -3.36 20.45
CA PRO A 55 10.52 -4.49 20.56
C PRO A 55 11.12 -5.88 20.22
N LEU A 56 12.30 -5.92 19.58
CA LEU A 56 13.03 -7.14 19.25
C LEU A 56 14.22 -7.41 20.19
N LEU A 57 14.55 -6.47 21.07
CA LEU A 57 15.70 -6.53 21.98
C LEU A 57 15.32 -6.98 23.40
N GLU A 58 14.05 -6.82 23.80
CA GLU A 58 13.56 -7.22 25.13
C GLU A 58 13.43 -8.75 25.24
N GLY A 59 14.57 -9.43 25.48
CA GLY A 59 14.63 -10.84 25.84
C GLY A 59 15.83 -11.65 25.30
N ASN A 60 16.82 -11.02 24.65
CA ASN A 60 17.80 -11.75 23.83
C ASN A 60 19.26 -11.26 24.05
N GLU A 61 19.83 -11.52 25.23
CA GLU A 61 21.21 -11.10 25.56
C GLU A 61 22.31 -11.96 24.93
N GLU A 62 22.03 -13.22 24.56
CA GLU A 62 22.94 -14.05 23.76
C GLU A 62 22.16 -14.82 22.68
N ARG A 63 22.29 -14.38 21.41
CA ARG A 63 21.88 -15.21 20.27
C ARG A 63 22.83 -16.38 20.11
N LYS A 64 22.29 -17.56 19.82
CA LYS A 64 23.10 -18.75 19.53
C LYS A 64 23.83 -18.56 18.21
N VAL A 65 25.02 -19.16 18.07
CA VAL A 65 25.86 -19.06 16.85
C VAL A 65 25.08 -19.40 15.58
N TRP A 66 24.14 -20.35 15.65
CA TRP A 66 23.30 -20.68 14.50
C TRP A 66 22.32 -19.57 14.12
N GLU A 67 21.71 -18.85 15.07
CA GLU A 67 20.74 -17.74 14.89
C GLU A 67 21.33 -16.49 14.18
N VAL A 68 22.58 -16.59 13.75
CA VAL A 68 23.39 -15.52 13.17
C VAL A 68 23.82 -15.91 11.76
N VAL A 69 23.46 -15.11 10.75
CA VAL A 69 23.93 -15.27 9.38
C VAL A 69 25.34 -14.65 9.28
N PRO A 70 26.39 -15.42 8.96
CA PRO A 70 27.74 -14.87 8.82
C PRO A 70 27.86 -13.83 7.71
N SER A 71 28.85 -12.94 7.83
CA SER A 71 29.06 -11.83 6.89
C SER A 71 30.07 -12.13 5.79
N THR A 72 30.96 -13.10 5.98
CA THR A 72 31.95 -13.56 4.99
C THR A 72 31.35 -14.62 4.07
N PHE A 73 31.96 -14.87 2.91
CA PHE A 73 31.49 -15.93 1.99
C PHE A 73 31.92 -17.32 2.48
N GLU A 74 33.08 -17.40 3.12
CA GLU A 74 33.73 -18.59 3.64
C GLU A 74 32.91 -19.19 4.80
N ASP A 75 32.60 -18.38 5.82
CA ASP A 75 31.79 -18.83 6.96
C ASP A 75 30.35 -19.19 6.50
N LEU A 76 29.83 -18.48 5.49
CA LEU A 76 28.55 -18.81 4.89
C LEU A 76 28.57 -20.15 4.14
N CYS A 77 29.69 -20.58 3.56
CA CYS A 77 29.81 -21.90 2.94
C CYS A 77 29.76 -23.05 3.95
N GLU A 78 30.17 -22.81 5.21
CA GLU A 78 30.03 -23.78 6.30
C GLU A 78 28.61 -23.78 6.89
N TRP A 79 28.00 -22.59 6.99
CA TRP A 79 26.68 -22.36 7.59
C TRP A 79 25.50 -22.72 6.67
N ALA A 80 25.58 -22.42 5.37
CA ALA A 80 24.51 -22.65 4.40
C ALA A 80 24.70 -23.94 3.59
N HIS A 81 23.61 -24.67 3.40
CA HIS A 81 23.51 -25.78 2.48
C HIS A 81 22.31 -25.59 1.54
N VAL A 82 22.46 -25.97 0.26
CA VAL A 82 21.38 -25.92 -0.72
C VAL A 82 21.07 -27.33 -1.16
N SER A 83 19.83 -27.76 -0.90
CA SER A 83 19.39 -29.13 -1.14
C SER A 83 18.09 -29.16 -1.93
N GLN A 84 17.74 -30.33 -2.47
CA GLN A 84 16.45 -30.51 -3.12
C GLN A 84 15.33 -30.57 -2.10
N ASN A 85 14.21 -29.89 -2.38
CA ASN A 85 12.99 -29.95 -1.59
C ASN A 85 12.26 -31.28 -1.87
N PRO A 86 12.25 -32.26 -0.95
CA PRO A 86 11.60 -33.55 -1.20
C PRO A 86 10.07 -33.45 -1.23
N SER A 87 9.50 -32.35 -0.73
CA SER A 87 8.05 -32.11 -0.70
C SER A 87 7.53 -31.30 -1.89
N GLU A 88 8.41 -30.72 -2.72
CA GLU A 88 7.94 -29.87 -3.81
C GLU A 88 7.69 -30.65 -5.10
N VAL A 89 6.42 -30.67 -5.50
CA VAL A 89 5.92 -31.30 -6.73
C VAL A 89 6.39 -30.53 -7.97
N ASN A 90 6.65 -29.23 -7.83
CA ASN A 90 7.16 -28.41 -8.90
C ASN A 90 8.67 -28.58 -9.07
N LYS A 91 9.07 -29.46 -10.00
CA LYS A 91 10.48 -29.69 -10.40
C LYS A 91 11.28 -28.44 -10.79
N THR A 92 10.64 -27.29 -11.02
CA THR A 92 11.33 -26.02 -11.30
C THR A 92 11.61 -25.19 -10.06
N GLN A 93 11.01 -25.49 -8.90
CA GLN A 93 11.17 -24.78 -7.60
C GLN A 93 11.59 -25.79 -6.52
N ASN A 94 12.38 -26.78 -6.91
CA ASN A 94 12.67 -27.96 -6.12
C ASN A 94 13.91 -27.81 -5.22
N HIS A 95 14.30 -26.60 -4.82
CA HIS A 95 15.49 -26.37 -3.98
C HIS A 95 15.17 -25.46 -2.80
N LEU A 96 15.84 -25.69 -1.67
CA LEU A 96 15.75 -24.89 -0.44
C LEU A 96 17.13 -24.47 0.03
N LEU A 97 17.21 -23.27 0.62
CA LEU A 97 18.32 -22.88 1.48
C LEU A 97 18.07 -23.44 2.89
N LEU A 98 19.03 -24.21 3.38
CA LEU A 98 19.02 -24.90 4.67
C LEU A 98 20.23 -24.43 5.49
N TYR A 99 20.06 -24.27 6.79
CA TYR A 99 21.15 -24.11 7.75
C TYR A 99 21.71 -25.48 8.10
N LYS A 100 23.03 -25.59 8.11
CA LYS A 100 23.78 -26.81 8.47
C LYS A 100 24.32 -26.69 9.88
N THR A 101 23.88 -27.59 10.78
CA THR A 101 24.48 -27.73 12.10
C THR A 101 25.35 -28.97 12.21
N SER A 102 26.55 -28.79 12.74
CA SER A 102 27.45 -29.87 13.13
C SER A 102 27.12 -30.29 14.56
N CYS A 103 26.30 -31.34 14.70
CA CYS A 103 26.04 -31.94 16.01
C CYS A 103 27.28 -32.70 16.52
N SER A 104 27.44 -32.81 17.84
CA SER A 104 28.59 -33.47 18.48
C SER A 104 28.63 -35.00 18.28
N ASP A 105 27.55 -35.60 17.78
CA ASP A 105 27.46 -37.00 17.36
C ASP A 105 27.91 -37.24 15.90
N GLY A 106 28.27 -36.17 15.17
CA GLY A 106 28.66 -36.23 13.75
C GLY A 106 27.48 -36.32 12.78
N ILE A 107 26.23 -36.22 13.25
CA ILE A 107 25.05 -36.20 12.39
C ILE A 107 24.76 -34.76 11.97
N GLU A 108 24.97 -34.46 10.69
CA GLU A 108 24.59 -33.17 10.12
C GLU A 108 23.07 -33.04 10.09
N SER A 109 22.53 -32.08 10.85
CA SER A 109 21.10 -31.75 10.81
C SER A 109 20.88 -30.49 9.97
N LEU A 110 19.86 -30.54 9.10
CA LEU A 110 19.54 -29.48 8.15
C LEU A 110 18.18 -28.84 8.47
N TYR A 111 18.13 -27.53 8.56
CA TYR A 111 16.93 -26.77 8.94
C TYR A 111 16.58 -25.70 7.91
N PRO A 112 15.32 -25.55 7.46
CA PRO A 112 14.90 -24.42 6.63
C PRO A 112 15.22 -23.07 7.27
N VAL A 113 15.59 -22.08 6.44
CA VAL A 113 16.08 -20.78 6.90
C VAL A 113 15.11 -19.65 6.55
N THR A 114 14.65 -18.92 7.57
CA THR A 114 13.99 -17.62 7.40
C THR A 114 14.92 -16.50 7.85
N ILE A 115 15.30 -15.63 6.92
CA ILE A 115 16.24 -14.54 7.14
C ILE A 115 15.45 -13.27 7.41
N HIS A 116 15.87 -12.49 8.42
CA HIS A 116 15.22 -11.25 8.79
C HIS A 116 16.03 -10.04 8.31
N VAL A 117 15.36 -9.08 7.66
CA VAL A 117 15.94 -7.80 7.25
C VAL A 117 15.07 -6.63 7.68
N GLN A 118 15.73 -5.58 8.17
CA GLN A 118 15.10 -4.36 8.64
C GLN A 118 15.32 -3.21 7.66
N GLY A 119 14.33 -2.32 7.53
CA GLY A 119 14.43 -1.12 6.68
C GLY A 119 13.11 -0.35 6.62
N LEU A 120 13.09 0.76 5.87
CA LEU A 120 11.84 1.48 5.58
C LEU A 120 11.08 0.83 4.43
N LEU A 121 9.77 0.65 4.64
CA LEU A 121 8.82 0.16 3.66
C LEU A 121 8.65 1.18 2.52
N GLY A 122 8.98 0.76 1.30
CA GLY A 122 8.83 1.55 0.07
C GLY A 122 7.47 1.32 -0.59
N LYS A 123 7.48 0.98 -1.88
CA LYS A 123 6.27 0.50 -2.58
C LYS A 123 6.03 -0.96 -2.20
N PHE A 124 4.80 -1.32 -1.89
CA PHE A 124 4.42 -2.70 -1.58
C PHE A 124 3.02 -3.01 -2.10
N ASN A 125 2.71 -4.30 -2.20
CA ASN A 125 1.37 -4.80 -2.39
C ASN A 125 1.19 -6.09 -1.57
N SER A 126 0.55 -5.96 -0.42
CA SER A 126 0.25 -7.04 0.53
C SER A 126 -1.25 -7.36 0.61
N LYS A 127 -2.00 -7.03 -0.45
CA LYS A 127 -3.39 -7.49 -0.60
C LYS A 127 -3.40 -9.01 -0.71
N VAL A 128 -4.43 -9.68 -0.19
CA VAL A 128 -4.49 -11.16 -0.19
C VAL A 128 -4.39 -11.77 -1.60
N PHE A 129 -4.86 -11.06 -2.64
CA PHE A 129 -4.72 -11.47 -4.04
C PHE A 129 -3.52 -10.86 -4.79
N GLY A 130 -2.63 -10.16 -4.07
CA GLY A 130 -1.46 -9.48 -4.63
C GLY A 130 -1.81 -8.56 -5.81
N SER A 131 -1.08 -8.70 -6.92
CA SER A 131 -1.28 -7.95 -8.17
C SER A 131 -2.41 -8.48 -9.06
N TRP A 132 -3.18 -9.48 -8.63
CA TRP A 132 -4.25 -10.05 -9.45
C TRP A 132 -5.39 -9.06 -9.73
N THR A 133 -5.85 -9.06 -10.97
CA THR A 133 -6.90 -8.15 -11.48
C THR A 133 -8.27 -8.83 -11.64
N GLY A 134 -8.41 -10.09 -11.19
CA GLY A 134 -9.58 -10.94 -11.46
C GLY A 134 -9.53 -11.67 -12.81
N ILE A 135 -8.52 -11.39 -13.65
CA ILE A 135 -8.36 -12.02 -14.97
C ILE A 135 -7.64 -13.36 -14.82
N GLN A 136 -8.23 -14.46 -15.31
CA GLN A 136 -7.66 -15.80 -15.14
C GLN A 136 -6.25 -15.95 -15.74
N LYS A 137 -5.95 -15.23 -16.83
CA LYS A 137 -4.62 -15.24 -17.48
C LYS A 137 -3.51 -14.62 -16.62
N THR A 138 -3.82 -13.74 -15.67
CA THR A 138 -2.83 -13.06 -14.81
C THR A 138 -2.63 -13.74 -13.44
N ILE A 139 -3.28 -14.89 -13.20
CA ILE A 139 -3.10 -15.67 -11.97
C ILE A 139 -1.66 -16.18 -11.78
N PRO A 140 -0.97 -16.77 -12.78
CA PRO A 140 0.39 -17.29 -12.59
C PRO A 140 1.45 -16.19 -12.32
N SER A 141 1.12 -14.94 -12.62
CA SER A 141 1.99 -13.77 -12.41
C SER A 141 1.49 -12.85 -11.29
N ALA A 142 0.47 -13.27 -10.54
CA ALA A 142 -0.01 -12.51 -9.40
C ALA A 142 0.93 -12.69 -8.21
N ILE A 143 1.52 -11.58 -7.78
CA ILE A 143 2.50 -11.53 -6.70
C ILE A 143 2.06 -10.57 -5.61
N GLN A 144 2.34 -10.93 -4.35
CA GLN A 144 2.54 -9.96 -3.29
C GLN A 144 3.99 -9.50 -3.34
N TYR A 145 4.26 -8.24 -3.03
CA TYR A 145 5.63 -7.73 -3.04
C TYR A 145 5.87 -6.66 -1.98
N VAL A 146 7.11 -6.56 -1.55
CA VAL A 146 7.62 -5.57 -0.59
C VAL A 146 8.95 -5.04 -1.15
N ASN A 147 9.11 -3.73 -1.12
CA ASN A 147 10.36 -3.05 -1.44
C ASN A 147 10.85 -2.36 -0.16
N LEU A 148 12.03 -2.70 0.34
CA LEU A 148 12.64 -2.06 1.51
C LEU A 148 13.77 -1.10 1.12
N LYS A 149 14.03 -0.11 1.97
CA LYS A 149 15.08 0.91 1.78
C LYS A 149 15.90 1.14 3.06
N GLY A 150 17.21 1.35 2.90
CA GLY A 150 18.13 1.63 4.03
C GLY A 150 18.09 3.04 4.60
N CYS A 151 17.58 4.00 3.81
CA CYS A 151 17.52 5.41 4.18
C CYS A 151 18.90 5.97 4.57
N ASN A 152 18.97 6.81 5.60
CA ASN A 152 20.21 7.48 5.99
C ASN A 152 21.16 6.55 6.79
N HIS A 153 20.72 5.34 7.16
CA HIS A 153 21.51 4.35 7.92
C HIS A 153 22.15 3.36 6.93
N TRP A 154 23.11 3.87 6.17
CA TRP A 154 23.74 3.13 5.07
C TRP A 154 24.49 1.86 5.55
N GLU A 155 25.07 1.90 6.75
CA GLU A 155 25.90 0.82 7.29
C GLU A 155 25.15 -0.49 7.55
N PRO A 156 24.09 -0.55 8.40
CA PRO A 156 23.29 -1.78 8.54
C PRO A 156 22.70 -2.24 7.21
N TRP A 157 22.33 -1.30 6.34
CA TRP A 157 21.73 -1.61 5.06
C TRP A 157 22.69 -2.29 4.08
N VAL A 158 23.92 -1.78 3.95
CA VAL A 158 24.97 -2.38 3.12
C VAL A 158 25.36 -3.76 3.65
N SER A 159 25.43 -3.94 4.98
CA SER A 159 25.66 -5.26 5.58
C SER A 159 24.55 -6.27 5.20
N ALA A 160 23.28 -5.87 5.25
CA ALA A 160 22.18 -6.73 4.81
C ALA A 160 22.23 -7.05 3.30
N LEU A 161 22.57 -6.07 2.46
CA LEU A 161 22.76 -6.27 1.01
C LEU A 161 23.90 -7.25 0.71
N HIS A 162 25.02 -7.15 1.42
CA HIS A 162 26.15 -8.08 1.27
C HIS A 162 25.78 -9.51 1.70
N ALA A 163 25.11 -9.69 2.84
CA ALA A 163 24.65 -11.00 3.28
C ALA A 163 23.72 -11.66 2.24
N ILE A 164 22.75 -10.92 1.69
CA ILE A 164 21.85 -11.41 0.63
C ILE A 164 22.62 -11.79 -0.64
N LYS A 165 23.60 -10.98 -1.05
CA LYS A 165 24.46 -11.26 -2.22
C LYS A 165 25.27 -12.56 -2.01
N ASN A 166 25.93 -12.71 -0.87
CA ASN A 166 26.76 -13.87 -0.58
C ASN A 166 25.91 -15.17 -0.54
N LEU A 167 24.73 -15.11 0.08
CA LEU A 167 23.77 -16.22 0.08
C LEU A 167 23.30 -16.61 -1.33
N ARG A 168 23.04 -15.63 -2.19
CA ARG A 168 22.76 -15.90 -3.61
C ARG A 168 23.94 -16.56 -4.31
N GLN A 169 25.15 -16.04 -4.11
CA GLN A 169 26.37 -16.60 -4.71
C GLN A 169 26.57 -18.07 -4.31
N ILE A 170 26.27 -18.44 -3.06
CA ILE A 170 26.26 -19.84 -2.60
C ILE A 170 25.18 -20.66 -3.31
N ILE A 171 23.96 -20.13 -3.46
CA ILE A 171 22.88 -20.80 -4.21
C ILE A 171 23.28 -21.06 -5.66
N TYR A 172 23.90 -20.09 -6.34
CA TYR A 172 24.38 -20.28 -7.71
C TYR A 172 25.53 -21.30 -7.79
N ALA A 173 26.53 -21.20 -6.91
CA ALA A 173 27.66 -22.12 -6.87
C ALA A 173 27.24 -23.57 -6.56
N ALA A 174 26.37 -23.77 -5.57
CA ALA A 174 25.85 -25.10 -5.20
C ALA A 174 25.01 -25.76 -6.31
N LEU A 175 24.43 -24.95 -7.21
CA LEU A 175 23.69 -25.41 -8.38
C LEU A 175 24.52 -25.40 -9.68
N GLY A 176 25.85 -25.22 -9.57
CA GLY A 176 26.81 -25.35 -10.66
C GLY A 176 27.08 -24.10 -11.49
N ASP A 177 26.49 -22.95 -11.15
CA ASP A 177 26.71 -21.66 -11.83
C ASP A 177 27.74 -20.80 -11.08
N TYR A 178 29.00 -21.22 -11.16
CA TYR A 178 30.15 -20.52 -10.57
C TYR A 178 30.48 -19.18 -11.24
N GLN A 179 29.86 -18.87 -12.39
CA GLN A 179 30.11 -17.64 -13.16
C GLN A 179 29.01 -16.59 -12.95
N HIS A 180 28.09 -16.82 -12.01
CA HIS A 180 27.01 -15.87 -11.72
C HIS A 180 27.54 -14.56 -11.10
N VAL A 181 27.78 -13.56 -11.93
CA VAL A 181 28.06 -12.20 -11.48
C VAL A 181 26.74 -11.45 -11.30
N GLU A 182 26.21 -11.46 -10.07
CA GLU A 182 25.12 -10.55 -9.72
C GLU A 182 25.65 -9.10 -9.77
N ALA A 183 24.89 -8.20 -10.40
CA ALA A 183 25.23 -6.78 -10.47
C ALA A 183 25.40 -6.21 -9.05
N ASP A 184 26.34 -5.28 -8.87
CA ASP A 184 26.66 -4.75 -7.54
C ASP A 184 25.41 -4.19 -6.83
N PRO A 185 24.98 -4.78 -5.70
CA PRO A 185 23.80 -4.32 -4.97
C PRO A 185 23.95 -2.88 -4.47
N SER A 186 25.16 -2.32 -4.42
CA SER A 186 25.38 -0.89 -4.12
C SER A 186 24.61 0.04 -5.07
N LEU A 187 24.41 -0.37 -6.34
CA LEU A 187 23.71 0.41 -7.36
C LEU A 187 22.18 0.41 -7.18
N ASN A 188 21.63 -0.61 -6.49
CA ASN A 188 20.19 -0.75 -6.30
C ASN A 188 19.86 -0.66 -4.80
N HIS A 189 19.69 0.56 -4.30
CA HIS A 189 19.48 0.87 -2.88
C HIS A 189 18.18 0.30 -2.27
N ASN A 190 17.47 -0.60 -2.97
CA ASN A 190 16.19 -1.17 -2.57
C ASN A 190 16.27 -2.70 -2.57
N ILE A 191 15.87 -3.36 -1.48
CA ILE A 191 15.66 -4.82 -1.47
C ILE A 191 14.24 -5.09 -1.93
N PHE A 192 14.09 -5.74 -3.08
CA PHE A 192 12.79 -6.17 -3.61
C PHE A 192 12.55 -7.63 -3.28
N MET A 193 11.44 -7.91 -2.60
CA MET A 193 10.98 -9.23 -2.22
C MET A 193 9.59 -9.46 -2.81
N GLN A 194 9.28 -10.69 -3.17
CA GLN A 194 7.99 -11.07 -3.76
C GLN A 194 7.64 -12.51 -3.42
N CYS A 195 6.37 -12.82 -3.26
CA CYS A 195 5.87 -14.19 -3.21
C CYS A 195 4.72 -14.37 -4.21
N GLN A 196 4.61 -15.57 -4.78
CA GLN A 196 3.48 -15.91 -5.65
C GLN A 196 2.22 -16.11 -4.81
N VAL A 197 1.12 -15.51 -5.26
CA VAL A 197 -0.17 -15.56 -4.54
C VAL A 197 -0.87 -16.91 -4.73
N PHE A 198 -0.74 -17.50 -5.92
CA PHE A 198 -1.52 -18.68 -6.31
C PHE A 198 -0.63 -19.85 -6.69
N THR A 199 -0.88 -20.97 -6.02
CA THR A 199 -0.29 -22.26 -6.34
C THR A 199 -1.25 -23.01 -7.28
N LYS A 200 -0.71 -23.57 -8.37
CA LYS A 200 -1.50 -24.37 -9.32
C LYS A 200 -1.92 -25.68 -8.67
N ILE A 201 -3.22 -25.91 -8.52
CA ILE A 201 -3.74 -27.17 -7.99
C ILE A 201 -3.54 -28.25 -9.06
N ARG A 202 -2.80 -29.28 -8.68
CA ARG A 202 -2.50 -30.49 -9.45
C ARG A 202 -3.17 -31.69 -8.79
N LYS A 203 -3.23 -32.85 -9.47
CA LYS A 203 -3.93 -34.06 -8.96
C LYS A 203 -3.34 -34.58 -7.65
N ASP A 204 -2.02 -34.52 -7.51
CA ASP A 204 -1.25 -34.84 -6.30
C ASP A 204 -1.61 -33.91 -5.12
N ASN A 205 -1.77 -32.61 -5.38
CA ASN A 205 -2.00 -31.57 -4.37
C ASN A 205 -3.48 -31.15 -4.20
N GLN A 206 -4.46 -31.94 -4.66
CA GLN A 206 -5.89 -31.60 -4.51
C GLN A 206 -6.35 -31.45 -3.04
N ASN A 207 -5.61 -32.04 -2.10
CA ASN A 207 -5.90 -31.93 -0.67
C ASN A 207 -5.42 -30.61 -0.04
N LYS A 208 -4.58 -29.81 -0.72
CA LYS A 208 -4.18 -28.48 -0.23
C LYS A 208 -5.37 -27.52 -0.34
N LYS A 209 -6.12 -27.36 0.75
CA LYS A 209 -7.20 -26.37 0.86
C LYS A 209 -6.63 -24.97 0.81
N SER A 210 -7.35 -24.06 0.14
CA SER A 210 -7.03 -22.64 0.14
C SER A 210 -7.10 -22.07 1.56
N VAL A 211 -6.11 -21.28 1.99
CA VAL A 211 -6.08 -20.63 3.32
C VAL A 211 -6.95 -19.36 3.40
N LEU A 212 -7.69 -19.05 2.34
CA LEU A 212 -8.62 -17.93 2.30
C LEU A 212 -9.83 -18.16 3.22
N LEU A 213 -10.09 -17.19 4.07
CA LEU A 213 -11.33 -17.07 4.82
C LEU A 213 -12.41 -16.43 3.92
N PRO A 214 -13.70 -16.62 4.21
CA PRO A 214 -14.78 -15.94 3.47
C PRO A 214 -14.62 -14.41 3.42
N SER A 215 -14.07 -13.82 4.49
CA SER A 215 -13.75 -12.39 4.60
C SER A 215 -12.66 -11.89 3.64
N ASP A 216 -11.75 -12.77 3.19
CA ASP A 216 -10.72 -12.39 2.22
C ASP A 216 -11.27 -12.32 0.78
N ASN A 217 -12.42 -12.93 0.54
CA ASN A 217 -13.03 -13.11 -0.77
C ASN A 217 -14.52 -12.73 -0.77
N PRO A 218 -14.92 -11.52 -0.32
CA PRO A 218 -16.32 -11.14 -0.15
C PRO A 218 -17.09 -11.19 -1.48
N PHE A 219 -16.41 -10.92 -2.60
CA PHE A 219 -16.99 -10.95 -3.95
C PHE A 219 -16.92 -12.33 -4.63
N CYS A 220 -16.52 -13.38 -3.91
CA CYS A 220 -16.43 -14.76 -4.41
C CYS A 220 -15.57 -14.96 -5.67
N TRP A 221 -14.63 -14.06 -6.00
CA TRP A 221 -13.80 -14.10 -7.21
C TRP A 221 -13.07 -15.45 -7.42
N MET A 222 -12.64 -16.10 -6.34
CA MET A 222 -12.00 -17.42 -6.42
C MET A 222 -12.88 -18.55 -6.97
N LYS A 223 -14.23 -18.46 -6.90
CA LYS A 223 -15.11 -19.56 -7.35
C LYS A 223 -14.98 -19.89 -8.84
N ALA A 224 -14.45 -18.97 -9.64
CA ALA A 224 -14.19 -19.19 -11.05
C ALA A 224 -12.90 -20.00 -11.32
N VAL A 225 -12.00 -20.12 -10.33
CA VAL A 225 -10.63 -20.62 -10.52
C VAL A 225 -10.14 -21.60 -9.43
N ASP A 226 -10.92 -21.78 -8.35
CA ASP A 226 -10.62 -22.65 -7.20
C ASP A 226 -10.34 -24.12 -7.55
N ARG A 227 -10.81 -24.61 -8.70
CA ARG A 227 -10.51 -25.96 -9.22
C ARG A 227 -9.10 -26.11 -9.77
N ALA A 228 -8.43 -25.01 -10.12
CA ALA A 228 -7.13 -25.00 -10.81
C ALA A 228 -6.06 -24.19 -10.06
N TRP A 229 -6.46 -23.29 -9.17
CA TRP A 229 -5.58 -22.37 -8.45
C TRP A 229 -6.10 -22.15 -7.03
N GLY A 230 -5.21 -22.30 -6.05
CA GLY A 230 -5.48 -22.02 -4.65
C GLY A 230 -4.46 -21.04 -4.10
N VAL A 231 -4.84 -20.28 -3.08
CA VAL A 231 -3.88 -19.55 -2.24
C VAL A 231 -3.50 -20.49 -1.12
N THR A 232 -2.31 -21.08 -1.17
CA THR A 232 -1.85 -22.03 -0.15
C THR A 232 -1.31 -21.34 1.09
N ASP A 233 -0.78 -20.13 0.91
CA ASP A 233 -0.04 -19.40 1.92
C ASP A 233 -0.41 -17.91 1.88
N LYS A 234 -0.19 -17.19 2.97
CA LYS A 234 -0.44 -15.75 3.09
C LYS A 234 0.75 -15.11 3.77
N VAL A 235 1.27 -14.02 3.21
CA VAL A 235 2.21 -13.15 3.93
C VAL A 235 1.59 -12.75 5.26
N GLN A 236 2.22 -13.14 6.35
CA GLN A 236 1.77 -12.80 7.68
C GLN A 236 2.11 -11.35 7.97
N ILE A 237 1.17 -10.60 8.53
CA ILE A 237 1.37 -9.18 8.83
C ILE A 237 1.12 -8.99 10.31
N ALA A 238 2.06 -8.34 10.97
CA ALA A 238 2.01 -8.04 12.38
C ALA A 238 2.50 -6.62 12.63
N ARG A 239 2.20 -6.11 13.82
CA ARG A 239 2.72 -4.83 14.31
C ARG A 239 3.09 -4.94 15.78
N CYS A 240 4.08 -4.19 16.20
CA CYS A 240 4.25 -3.89 17.61
C CYS A 240 3.15 -2.92 18.06
N ASP A 241 2.53 -3.16 19.21
CA ASP A 241 1.64 -2.20 19.85
C ASP A 241 2.39 -1.27 20.83
N LYS A 242 1.66 -0.44 21.59
CA LYS A 242 2.25 0.52 22.53
C LYS A 242 3.01 -0.15 23.69
N SER A 243 2.75 -1.42 23.97
CA SER A 243 3.44 -2.22 25.00
C SER A 243 4.70 -2.92 24.47
N GLY A 244 4.94 -2.90 23.15
CA GLY A 244 5.98 -3.69 22.49
C GLY A 244 5.49 -5.07 22.02
N ALA A 245 4.33 -5.55 22.50
CA ALA A 245 3.77 -6.83 22.11
C ALA A 245 3.50 -6.92 20.59
N ILE A 246 3.84 -8.07 20.00
CA ILE A 246 3.59 -8.37 18.59
C ILE A 246 2.14 -8.83 18.42
N VAL A 247 1.38 -8.09 17.60
CA VAL A 247 -0.04 -8.35 17.33
C VAL A 247 -0.26 -8.56 15.84
N SER A 248 -0.90 -9.68 15.48
CA SER A 248 -1.31 -9.99 14.10
C SER A 248 -2.27 -8.90 13.57
N SER A 249 -2.12 -8.50 12.31
CA SER A 249 -2.82 -7.35 11.74
C SER A 249 -3.14 -7.51 10.27
N LEU A 250 -4.03 -6.64 9.76
CA LEU A 250 -4.39 -6.59 8.34
C LEU A 250 -3.34 -5.78 7.56
N SER A 251 -3.18 -6.08 6.26
CA SER A 251 -2.27 -5.35 5.37
C SER A 251 -2.52 -3.83 5.29
N ALA A 252 -3.74 -3.39 5.60
CA ALA A 252 -4.11 -1.98 5.65
C ALA A 252 -3.40 -1.17 6.74
N VAL A 253 -2.75 -1.83 7.74
CA VAL A 253 -2.00 -1.11 8.79
C VAL A 253 -0.64 -0.61 8.30
N LEU A 254 -0.12 -1.18 7.22
CA LEU A 254 1.18 -0.83 6.66
C LEU A 254 1.07 0.44 5.79
N SER A 255 2.10 1.28 5.85
CA SER A 255 2.22 2.52 5.09
C SER A 255 3.64 2.71 4.53
N PRO A 256 3.80 3.35 3.36
CA PRO A 256 5.13 3.71 2.86
C PRO A 256 5.83 4.65 3.86
N GLY A 257 7.06 4.30 4.24
CA GLY A 257 7.85 4.99 5.25
C GLY A 257 7.83 4.33 6.64
N ASP A 258 7.05 3.26 6.86
CA ASP A 258 7.12 2.48 8.10
C ASP A 258 8.48 1.79 8.23
N PHE A 259 9.04 1.75 9.44
CA PHE A 259 10.19 0.88 9.74
C PHE A 259 9.67 -0.52 10.07
N VAL A 260 10.11 -1.50 9.29
CA VAL A 260 9.61 -2.87 9.33
C VAL A 260 10.75 -3.87 9.46
N ASN A 261 10.46 -5.02 10.09
CA ASN A 261 11.25 -6.24 10.00
C ASN A 261 10.54 -7.19 9.03
N VAL A 262 11.22 -7.68 8.00
CA VAL A 262 10.66 -8.61 7.02
C VAL A 262 11.43 -9.92 7.10
N GLY A 263 10.69 -11.01 7.35
CA GLY A 263 11.20 -12.37 7.24
C GLY A 263 11.00 -12.88 5.82
N PHE A 264 12.05 -13.45 5.23
CA PHE A 264 12.02 -14.01 3.89
C PHE A 264 12.79 -15.34 3.81
N THR A 265 12.37 -16.18 2.87
CA THR A 265 13.07 -17.39 2.41
C THR A 265 13.60 -17.17 0.98
N PHE A 266 14.32 -18.14 0.42
CA PHE A 266 14.68 -18.12 -1.00
C PHE A 266 13.77 -19.05 -1.81
N ASP A 267 13.01 -18.49 -2.75
CA ASP A 267 12.37 -19.26 -3.84
C ASP A 267 13.43 -19.53 -4.91
N ILE A 268 14.06 -20.70 -4.81
CA ILE A 268 15.15 -21.14 -5.67
C ILE A 268 14.56 -21.97 -6.81
N SER A 269 14.67 -21.44 -8.02
CA SER A 269 14.16 -22.09 -9.22
C SER A 269 15.23 -22.40 -10.26
N THR A 270 15.13 -23.59 -10.84
CA THR A 270 16.03 -24.10 -11.90
C THR A 270 15.22 -24.40 -13.15
N THR A 271 15.61 -23.80 -14.26
CA THR A 271 14.95 -23.96 -15.57
C THR A 271 15.98 -24.20 -16.66
N HIS A 272 15.63 -24.97 -17.69
CA HIS A 272 16.41 -25.03 -18.92
C HIS A 272 15.66 -24.26 -20.00
N ASN A 273 16.35 -23.39 -20.72
CA ASN A 273 15.77 -22.74 -21.91
C ASN A 273 15.75 -23.73 -23.10
N ALA A 274 15.22 -23.29 -24.25
CA ALA A 274 15.16 -24.10 -25.46
C ALA A 274 16.55 -24.48 -26.04
N SER A 275 17.63 -23.78 -25.66
CA SER A 275 19.01 -24.11 -26.02
C SER A 275 19.72 -25.00 -24.98
N GLY A 276 18.99 -25.55 -24.01
CA GLY A 276 19.53 -26.39 -22.93
C GLY A 276 20.27 -25.61 -21.83
N LEU A 277 20.47 -24.30 -21.98
CA LEU A 277 21.18 -23.46 -21.01
C LEU A 277 20.42 -23.48 -19.67
N HIS A 278 21.13 -23.90 -18.63
CA HIS A 278 20.63 -23.91 -17.26
C HIS A 278 20.53 -22.47 -16.76
N LYS A 279 19.34 -22.09 -16.30
CA LYS A 279 19.05 -20.79 -15.69
C LYS A 279 18.51 -21.02 -14.28
N ILE A 280 19.29 -20.57 -13.32
CA ILE A 280 18.93 -20.51 -11.90
C ILE A 280 18.35 -19.12 -11.61
N CYS A 281 17.35 -19.05 -10.73
CA CYS A 281 16.84 -17.80 -10.16
C CYS A 281 16.66 -17.97 -8.64
N ALA A 282 17.27 -17.10 -7.83
CA ALA A 282 17.11 -17.07 -6.38
C ALA A 282 16.32 -15.82 -5.94
N TYR A 283 14.98 -15.95 -5.90
CA TYR A 283 14.08 -14.86 -5.50
C TYR A 283 13.91 -14.79 -3.98
N LEU A 284 13.71 -13.59 -3.44
CA LEU A 284 13.46 -13.38 -2.02
C LEU A 284 11.95 -13.52 -1.77
N ASN A 285 11.52 -14.65 -1.20
CA ASN A 285 10.13 -14.99 -0.94
C ASN A 285 9.68 -14.46 0.43
N ILE A 286 8.63 -13.64 0.46
CA ILE A 286 8.17 -13.00 1.69
C ILE A 286 7.38 -14.01 2.53
N GLU A 287 7.81 -14.23 3.77
CA GLU A 287 7.05 -15.00 4.78
C GLU A 287 6.18 -14.06 5.63
N HIS A 288 6.79 -13.02 6.19
CA HIS A 288 6.10 -12.10 7.09
C HIS A 288 6.65 -10.67 7.08
N VAL A 289 5.79 -9.72 7.45
CA VAL A 289 6.10 -8.29 7.61
C VAL A 289 5.64 -7.82 8.98
N LEU A 290 6.59 -7.43 9.83
CA LEU A 290 6.35 -6.87 11.16
C LEU A 290 6.60 -5.35 11.14
N GLN A 291 5.56 -4.55 11.36
CA GLN A 291 5.66 -3.11 11.58
C GLN A 291 6.25 -2.83 12.97
N LEU A 292 7.48 -2.33 13.02
CA LEU A 292 8.16 -1.95 14.26
C LEU A 292 7.82 -0.50 14.66
N VAL A 293 7.85 0.42 13.69
CA VAL A 293 7.56 1.86 13.92
C VAL A 293 6.81 2.44 12.73
N LYS A 294 5.73 3.17 12.98
CA LYS A 294 4.95 3.88 11.94
C LYS A 294 5.75 4.99 11.27
N ALA A 295 5.49 5.25 9.98
CA ALA A 295 6.14 6.29 9.19
C ALA A 295 6.15 7.68 9.87
N VAL A 296 5.01 8.07 10.46
CA VAL A 296 4.83 9.35 11.16
C VAL A 296 5.71 9.43 12.41
N GLU A 297 5.82 8.33 13.18
CA GLU A 297 6.67 8.28 14.38
C GLU A 297 8.16 8.23 14.01
N PHE A 298 8.51 7.49 12.95
CA PHE A 298 9.87 7.45 12.43
C PHE A 298 10.32 8.85 11.96
N ALA A 299 9.46 9.58 11.24
CA ALA A 299 9.73 10.95 10.82
C ALA A 299 9.91 11.92 12.00
N LYS A 300 9.04 11.85 13.02
CA LYS A 300 9.17 12.66 14.25
C LYS A 300 10.50 12.40 14.96
N ARG A 301 10.90 11.13 15.12
CA ARG A 301 12.17 10.75 15.77
C ARG A 301 13.40 11.15 14.95
N LYS A 302 13.29 11.19 13.61
CA LYS A 302 14.36 11.67 12.73
C LYS A 302 14.63 13.17 12.90
N ALA A 303 13.59 13.98 13.09
CA ALA A 303 13.75 15.43 13.32
C ALA A 303 14.59 15.72 14.57
N VAL A 304 14.27 15.07 15.70
CA VAL A 304 14.99 15.25 16.99
C VAL A 304 16.50 14.95 16.89
N HIS A 305 16.91 14.03 16.01
CA HIS A 305 18.32 13.72 15.79
C HIS A 305 19.02 14.58 14.73
N ALA A 306 18.29 15.33 13.90
CA ALA A 306 18.88 16.22 12.91
C ALA A 306 19.53 17.46 13.56
N ASP A 307 19.07 17.83 14.75
CA ASP A 307 19.59 18.96 15.53
C ASP A 307 20.86 18.62 16.34
N ILE A 308 21.29 17.35 16.36
CA ILE A 308 22.63 16.98 16.83
C ILE A 308 23.60 17.25 15.68
N PRO A 309 24.57 18.19 15.82
CA PRO A 309 25.49 18.48 14.72
C PRO A 309 26.25 17.23 14.31
N LEU A 310 26.07 16.80 13.07
CA LEU A 310 26.86 15.73 12.47
C LEU A 310 28.32 16.20 12.38
N LEU A 311 29.10 15.84 13.39
CA LEU A 311 30.56 16.00 13.42
C LEU A 311 31.19 15.48 12.12
N PRO A 312 32.34 16.02 11.68
CA PRO A 312 32.79 15.99 10.27
C PRO A 312 33.27 14.62 9.72
N GLN A 313 32.83 13.50 10.29
CA GLN A 313 33.15 12.14 9.83
C GLN A 313 32.63 11.84 8.42
N ILE A 314 31.55 12.52 7.97
CA ILE A 314 31.03 12.37 6.59
C ILE A 314 32.01 12.93 5.54
N GLU A 315 32.83 13.94 5.86
CA GLU A 315 33.90 14.37 4.97
C GLU A 315 35.05 13.34 4.94
N LEU A 316 35.40 12.75 6.08
CA LEU A 316 36.47 11.75 6.16
C LEU A 316 36.18 10.54 5.25
N ALA A 317 34.95 10.03 5.28
CA ALA A 317 34.52 8.90 4.44
C ALA A 317 34.46 9.23 2.94
N LYS A 318 34.27 10.51 2.56
CA LYS A 318 34.39 10.96 1.16
C LYS A 318 35.84 11.10 0.74
N LYS A 319 36.71 11.58 1.63
CA LYS A 319 38.14 11.83 1.34
C LYS A 319 38.94 10.54 1.14
N GLN A 320 38.57 9.46 1.83
CA GLN A 320 39.20 8.13 1.65
C GLN A 320 38.87 7.45 0.31
N ARG A 321 37.85 7.90 -0.45
CA ARG A 321 37.52 7.31 -1.76
C ARG A 321 38.30 7.87 -2.95
N PHE A 322 39.13 8.90 -2.75
CA PHE A 322 39.85 9.59 -3.85
C PHE A 322 41.38 9.38 -3.86
N ASN A 323 41.95 8.73 -2.84
CA ASN A 323 43.39 8.48 -2.74
C ASN A 323 43.69 6.97 -2.88
N GLY A 324 43.33 6.39 -4.03
CA GLY A 324 43.73 5.04 -4.43
C GLY A 324 44.68 5.12 -5.62
N ASP A 325 45.94 4.71 -5.41
CA ASP A 325 47.10 5.02 -6.26
C ASP A 325 46.99 4.71 -7.76
N SER A 326 47.43 5.67 -8.57
CA SER A 326 47.70 5.49 -10.00
C SER A 326 49.22 5.45 -10.27
N SER A 327 49.86 4.30 -10.07
CA SER A 327 51.24 4.08 -10.52
C SER A 327 51.58 2.60 -10.78
N ASN A 328 51.42 2.14 -12.01
CA ASN A 328 52.57 1.82 -12.88
C ASN A 328 52.12 1.19 -14.20
N SER A 329 52.55 1.82 -15.30
CA SER A 329 52.37 1.33 -16.67
C SER A 329 53.45 0.33 -17.05
N LEU A 330 53.07 -0.83 -17.60
CA LEU A 330 53.90 -1.62 -18.51
C LEU A 330 52.99 -2.35 -19.51
N GLN A 331 52.97 -1.87 -20.77
CA GLN A 331 52.58 -2.66 -21.95
C GLN A 331 53.81 -3.39 -22.50
N PRO A 332 53.64 -4.57 -23.14
CA PRO A 332 53.22 -4.67 -24.54
C PRO A 332 51.94 -5.54 -24.69
N GLY A 333 51.10 -5.44 -25.71
CA GLY A 333 51.32 -4.97 -27.08
C GLY A 333 51.25 -6.15 -28.04
N ILE A 334 50.12 -6.34 -28.74
CA ILE A 334 49.91 -7.18 -29.94
C ILE A 334 48.56 -6.79 -30.59
N THR A 335 48.45 -7.08 -31.89
CA THR A 335 47.56 -6.47 -32.89
C THR A 335 46.12 -6.97 -32.96
N ASP A 336 45.25 -6.06 -33.41
CA ASP A 336 44.03 -6.23 -34.23
C ASP A 336 43.53 -7.62 -34.61
N ALA A 337 42.24 -7.86 -34.31
CA ALA A 337 41.33 -8.56 -35.21
C ALA A 337 39.91 -7.99 -35.05
N SER A 338 39.36 -7.41 -36.12
CA SER A 338 38.03 -6.80 -36.13
C SER A 338 36.96 -7.79 -36.57
N SER A 339 35.81 -7.80 -35.88
CA SER A 339 34.59 -8.45 -36.38
C SER A 339 33.35 -7.62 -36.00
N ASN A 340 32.80 -6.92 -37.00
CA ASN A 340 31.55 -6.18 -36.85
C ASN A 340 30.36 -7.14 -36.71
N PHE A 341 29.51 -6.92 -35.71
CA PHE A 341 28.15 -7.45 -35.69
C PHE A 341 27.13 -6.33 -35.44
N ASN A 342 26.62 -5.76 -36.55
CA ASN A 342 25.42 -4.93 -36.53
C ASN A 342 24.20 -5.84 -36.68
N SER A 343 23.33 -5.88 -35.68
CA SER A 343 22.00 -6.51 -35.79
C SER A 343 20.92 -5.46 -36.00
N ASN A 344 20.53 -5.26 -37.27
CA ASN A 344 19.34 -4.48 -37.61
C ASN A 344 18.08 -5.12 -37.01
N ILE A 345 17.22 -4.31 -36.40
CA ILE A 345 15.83 -4.68 -36.11
C ILE A 345 14.95 -3.96 -37.12
N GLY A 346 14.21 -4.73 -37.93
CA GLY A 346 13.37 -4.19 -38.99
C GLY A 346 11.99 -3.76 -38.47
N GLU A 347 11.59 -2.53 -38.78
CA GLU A 347 10.21 -2.07 -38.60
C GLU A 347 9.35 -2.48 -39.80
N GLY A 348 8.28 -3.25 -39.56
CA GLY A 348 7.31 -3.61 -40.58
C GLY A 348 6.20 -2.56 -40.70
N GLN A 349 6.23 -1.75 -41.74
CA GLN A 349 5.09 -0.90 -42.13
C GLN A 349 3.95 -1.77 -42.69
N LEU A 350 2.75 -1.60 -42.15
CA LEU A 350 1.50 -1.97 -42.81
C LEU A 350 0.74 -0.71 -43.18
N ARG A 351 0.30 -0.64 -44.45
CA ARG A 351 -0.73 0.28 -44.91
C ARG A 351 -2.08 -0.23 -44.46
N ASP A 352 -3.03 0.68 -44.23
CA ASP A 352 -4.40 0.47 -44.67
C ASP A 352 -5.03 1.82 -45.05
N GLU A 353 -5.78 1.81 -46.14
CA GLU A 353 -6.57 2.93 -46.65
C GLU A 353 -8.03 2.70 -46.22
N ASN A 354 -8.74 3.73 -45.73
CA ASN A 354 -10.02 4.15 -46.32
C ASN A 354 -10.78 5.24 -45.56
N GLU A 355 -11.13 6.26 -46.35
CA GLU A 355 -12.44 6.91 -46.50
C GLU A 355 -13.25 7.45 -45.30
N ASN A 356 -13.39 8.78 -45.37
CA ASN A 356 -14.45 9.62 -44.80
C ASN A 356 -15.86 8.97 -44.75
N THR A 357 -16.60 9.29 -43.69
CA THR A 357 -18.01 9.68 -43.88
C THR A 357 -18.44 10.74 -42.86
N THR A 358 -18.80 11.92 -43.34
CA THR A 358 -19.23 13.06 -42.51
C THR A 358 -20.74 13.00 -42.32
N PHE A 359 -21.21 12.82 -41.09
CA PHE A 359 -22.61 13.08 -40.73
C PHE A 359 -22.70 14.26 -39.78
N ARG A 360 -23.55 15.23 -40.15
CA ARG A 360 -23.71 16.52 -39.47
C ARG A 360 -25.15 16.61 -38.98
N GLU A 361 -25.38 16.37 -37.70
CA GLU A 361 -26.72 16.39 -37.10
C GLU A 361 -26.88 17.63 -36.21
N LEU A 362 -27.98 18.36 -36.40
CA LEU A 362 -28.29 19.60 -35.70
C LEU A 362 -29.16 19.29 -34.48
N ILE A 363 -28.70 19.66 -33.28
CA ILE A 363 -29.49 19.55 -32.04
C ILE A 363 -29.98 20.96 -31.67
N PRO A 364 -31.29 21.15 -31.39
CA PRO A 364 -31.83 22.44 -30.99
C PRO A 364 -31.46 22.80 -29.55
N VAL A 365 -31.21 24.08 -29.30
CA VAL A 365 -31.02 24.62 -27.95
C VAL A 365 -32.38 24.80 -27.28
N VAL A 366 -32.65 24.02 -26.23
CA VAL A 366 -33.76 24.26 -25.31
C VAL A 366 -33.17 24.67 -23.97
N SER A 367 -33.55 25.86 -23.50
CA SER A 367 -33.13 26.41 -22.21
C SER A 367 -34.25 26.17 -21.19
N GLU A 368 -34.00 25.35 -20.17
CA GLU A 368 -34.91 25.19 -19.03
C GLU A 368 -34.22 25.55 -17.72
N ASN A 369 -34.90 26.38 -16.93
CA ASN A 369 -34.45 26.84 -15.62
C ASN A 369 -34.71 25.77 -14.56
N VAL A 370 -33.72 25.48 -13.73
CA VAL A 370 -33.90 24.66 -12.51
C VAL A 370 -33.99 25.61 -11.31
N PRO A 371 -34.98 25.47 -10.41
CA PRO A 371 -35.11 26.35 -9.25
C PRO A 371 -34.08 25.99 -8.17
N GLU A 372 -33.16 26.92 -7.89
CA GLU A 372 -32.20 26.84 -6.80
C GLU A 372 -32.80 27.50 -5.54
N GLN A 373 -33.18 26.69 -4.54
CA GLN A 373 -33.45 27.15 -3.18
C GLN A 373 -32.93 26.13 -2.17
N ALA A 374 -31.85 26.50 -1.48
CA ALA A 374 -31.44 25.85 -0.23
C ALA A 374 -32.01 26.64 0.95
N PRO A 375 -32.37 25.99 2.08
CA PRO A 375 -32.88 26.68 3.26
C PRO A 375 -31.77 27.47 3.96
N ALA A 376 -31.99 28.77 4.17
CA ALA A 376 -31.10 29.60 4.98
C ALA A 376 -31.24 29.25 6.48
N LEU A 377 -30.11 29.06 7.15
CA LEU A 377 -30.04 29.02 8.62
C LEU A 377 -30.08 30.46 9.14
N HIS A 378 -31.28 31.04 9.24
CA HIS A 378 -31.44 32.37 9.84
C HIS A 378 -31.18 32.33 11.35
N SER A 379 -29.97 32.68 11.75
CA SER A 379 -29.65 33.15 13.10
C SER A 379 -29.24 34.62 13.02
N SER A 380 -30.13 35.52 13.43
CA SER A 380 -29.88 36.96 13.51
C SER A 380 -30.03 37.44 14.95
N ALA A 381 -28.90 37.68 15.61
CA ALA A 381 -28.83 38.38 16.88
C ALA A 381 -28.13 39.73 16.68
N ILE A 382 -28.87 40.82 16.89
CA ILE A 382 -28.31 42.18 16.97
C ILE A 382 -27.65 42.34 18.35
N LEU A 383 -26.52 43.06 18.42
CA LEU A 383 -25.78 43.26 19.67
C LEU A 383 -26.67 43.81 20.80
N GLY A 384 -26.77 43.04 21.87
CA GLY A 384 -27.26 43.44 23.18
C GLY A 384 -26.43 42.73 24.25
N ASP A 385 -25.83 43.48 25.16
CA ASP A 385 -24.93 42.96 26.20
C ASP A 385 -25.74 42.17 27.25
N GLY A 386 -25.45 40.86 27.41
CA GLY A 386 -26.17 40.01 28.36
C GLY A 386 -26.10 38.51 28.09
N THR A 387 -25.31 37.81 28.90
CA THR A 387 -25.37 36.38 29.29
C THR A 387 -26.10 35.39 28.37
N ILE A 388 -25.34 34.57 27.63
CA ILE A 388 -25.87 33.49 26.80
C ILE A 388 -26.34 32.30 27.65
N THR A 389 -27.63 32.00 27.60
CA THR A 389 -28.17 30.63 27.78
C THR A 389 -28.64 30.09 26.44
N GLU A 390 -27.87 29.18 25.86
CA GLU A 390 -28.08 28.66 24.50
C GLU A 390 -29.19 27.59 24.48
N THR A 391 -30.23 27.78 23.66
CA THR A 391 -31.30 26.80 23.49
C THR A 391 -30.98 25.88 22.31
N VAL A 392 -30.24 24.81 22.58
CA VAL A 392 -29.87 23.79 21.58
C VAL A 392 -31.12 23.06 21.08
N ALA A 393 -31.24 22.92 19.76
CA ALA A 393 -32.30 22.10 19.16
C ALA A 393 -32.12 20.63 19.55
N LYS A 394 -33.19 20.01 20.09
CA LYS A 394 -33.16 18.62 20.58
C LYS A 394 -32.83 17.63 19.46
N THR A 395 -31.59 17.21 19.37
CA THR A 395 -31.18 15.95 18.73
C THR A 395 -31.51 14.78 19.67
N ASN A 396 -31.75 13.60 19.10
CA ASN A 396 -32.22 12.45 19.87
C ASN A 396 -31.17 11.91 20.85
N ASP A 397 -31.64 11.51 22.02
CA ASP A 397 -30.85 11.15 23.20
C ASP A 397 -30.25 9.73 23.10
N HIS A 398 -29.26 9.57 22.22
CA HIS A 398 -28.40 8.40 22.10
C HIS A 398 -26.93 8.84 22.08
N THR A 399 -26.42 9.13 23.27
CA THR A 399 -25.00 9.26 23.58
C THR A 399 -24.23 7.96 23.28
N ASP A 400 -22.91 8.08 23.16
CA ASP A 400 -21.94 6.99 22.93
C ASP A 400 -21.93 6.38 21.52
N LYS A 401 -22.03 7.25 20.51
CA LYS A 401 -21.59 6.96 19.15
C LYS A 401 -20.35 7.78 18.78
N GLU A 402 -19.19 7.17 19.04
CA GLU A 402 -17.86 7.60 18.63
C GLU A 402 -17.73 7.50 17.09
N LEU A 403 -18.29 8.48 16.36
CA LEU A 403 -18.55 8.42 14.91
C LEU A 403 -17.71 9.36 14.04
N VAL A 404 -16.75 10.11 14.60
CA VAL A 404 -15.94 11.02 13.78
C VAL A 404 -14.73 10.28 13.23
N ALA A 405 -14.77 9.90 11.96
CA ALA A 405 -13.67 9.27 11.23
C ALA A 405 -12.45 10.20 10.94
N MET A 406 -12.29 11.27 11.73
CA MET A 406 -11.12 12.16 11.72
C MET A 406 -10.19 11.77 12.87
N ASP A 407 -8.88 11.91 12.68
CA ASP A 407 -7.89 11.62 13.72
C ASP A 407 -8.12 12.53 14.94
N GLU A 408 -8.29 11.94 16.13
CA GLU A 408 -8.45 12.66 17.40
C GLU A 408 -7.28 13.62 17.63
N ALA A 409 -6.05 13.20 17.28
CA ALA A 409 -4.86 14.03 17.39
C ALA A 409 -4.88 15.23 16.43
N GLN A 410 -5.65 15.16 15.34
CA GLN A 410 -5.89 16.27 14.42
C GLN A 410 -7.02 17.18 14.91
N LEU A 411 -8.11 16.63 15.42
CA LEU A 411 -9.20 17.40 16.03
C LEU A 411 -8.69 18.26 17.19
N ALA A 412 -7.76 17.75 17.99
CA ALA A 412 -7.09 18.48 19.08
C ALA A 412 -6.24 19.69 18.62
N THR A 413 -6.01 19.88 17.32
CA THR A 413 -5.31 21.07 16.78
C THR A 413 -6.24 22.22 16.39
N TYR A 414 -7.55 21.97 16.31
CA TYR A 414 -8.54 22.98 15.94
C TYR A 414 -9.18 23.64 17.17
N ASP A 415 -9.71 24.84 16.98
CA ASP A 415 -10.54 25.49 17.99
C ASP A 415 -11.88 24.75 18.17
N THR A 416 -12.51 24.94 19.34
CA THR A 416 -13.76 24.26 19.72
C THR A 416 -14.91 24.49 18.73
N LEU A 417 -14.98 25.67 18.09
CA LEU A 417 -16.04 25.98 17.12
C LEU A 417 -15.81 25.21 15.82
N THR A 418 -14.57 25.16 15.31
CA THR A 418 -14.19 24.34 14.16
C THR A 418 -14.47 22.86 14.42
N VAL A 419 -14.10 22.33 15.59
CA VAL A 419 -14.41 20.93 15.97
C VAL A 419 -15.92 20.67 15.98
N ALA A 420 -16.72 21.52 16.64
CA ALA A 420 -18.17 21.37 16.69
C ALA A 420 -18.83 21.38 15.30
N ARG A 421 -18.33 22.21 14.38
CA ARG A 421 -18.79 22.26 12.98
C ARG A 421 -18.42 20.99 12.22
N LEU A 422 -17.19 20.49 12.35
CA LEU A 422 -16.77 19.24 11.72
C LEU A 422 -17.59 18.03 12.21
N CYS A 423 -17.83 17.93 13.51
CA CYS A 423 -18.72 16.92 14.09
C CYS A 423 -20.15 17.04 13.54
N THR A 424 -20.66 18.25 13.37
CA THR A 424 -21.99 18.50 12.78
C THR A 424 -22.06 18.03 11.32
N PHE A 425 -21.03 18.33 10.51
CA PHE A 425 -20.97 17.88 9.11
C PHE A 425 -20.81 16.36 8.98
N ALA A 426 -19.97 15.74 9.83
CA ALA A 426 -19.76 14.29 9.86
C ALA A 426 -21.01 13.50 10.26
N ASN A 427 -21.92 14.11 11.02
CA ASN A 427 -23.17 13.50 11.46
C ASN A 427 -24.41 14.04 10.71
N TYR A 428 -24.24 14.82 9.64
CA TYR A 428 -25.35 15.46 8.95
C TYR A 428 -26.27 14.45 8.24
N SER A 429 -27.57 14.73 8.23
CA SER A 429 -28.58 13.97 7.49
C SER A 429 -29.82 14.83 7.25
N ASP A 430 -30.14 15.06 5.98
CA ASP A 430 -31.33 15.77 5.52
C ASP A 430 -31.99 14.95 4.41
N ALA A 431 -32.92 14.09 4.83
CA ALA A 431 -33.68 13.22 3.93
C ALA A 431 -34.66 13.98 3.01
N LYS A 432 -34.98 15.25 3.30
CA LYS A 432 -35.85 16.06 2.45
C LYS A 432 -35.09 16.57 1.23
N ASN A 433 -33.85 17.02 1.44
CA ASN A 433 -32.98 17.54 0.37
C ASN A 433 -32.01 16.48 -0.21
N LEU A 434 -32.06 15.24 0.31
CA LEU A 434 -31.19 14.11 -0.06
C LEU A 434 -29.69 14.41 0.14
N ILE A 435 -29.38 15.10 1.25
CA ILE A 435 -28.03 15.46 1.65
C ILE A 435 -27.64 14.66 2.89
N TYR A 436 -26.55 13.91 2.83
CA TYR A 436 -26.14 13.01 3.92
C TYR A 436 -24.63 13.06 4.15
N ALA A 437 -24.17 12.93 5.39
CA ALA A 437 -22.82 12.41 5.64
C ALA A 437 -22.72 10.98 5.10
N VAL A 438 -21.53 10.52 4.70
CA VAL A 438 -21.35 9.21 4.03
C VAL A 438 -21.89 8.03 4.85
N GLU A 439 -21.76 8.08 6.18
CA GLU A 439 -22.23 7.01 7.08
C GLU A 439 -23.74 7.07 7.34
N ASN A 440 -24.38 8.20 7.01
CA ASN A 440 -25.82 8.45 7.17
C ASN A 440 -26.61 8.26 5.86
N ILE A 441 -25.98 7.81 4.77
CA ILE A 441 -26.68 7.48 3.53
C ILE A 441 -27.68 6.35 3.82
N PRO A 442 -28.97 6.49 3.44
CA PRO A 442 -29.96 5.44 3.68
C PRO A 442 -29.53 4.11 3.04
N PRO A 443 -29.63 2.96 3.75
CA PRO A 443 -29.31 1.65 3.16
C PRO A 443 -30.30 1.23 2.06
N THR A 444 -31.39 1.98 1.90
CA THR A 444 -32.36 1.87 0.80
C THR A 444 -31.92 2.62 -0.46
N ALA A 445 -30.85 3.43 -0.44
CA ALA A 445 -30.36 4.13 -1.62
C ALA A 445 -29.92 3.13 -2.71
N THR A 446 -30.33 3.37 -3.94
CA THR A 446 -30.07 2.49 -5.09
C THR A 446 -29.39 3.25 -6.21
N TRP A 447 -28.69 2.55 -7.10
CA TRP A 447 -28.28 3.17 -8.38
C TRP A 447 -29.51 3.65 -9.14
N GLY A 448 -29.40 4.82 -9.76
CA GLY A 448 -30.52 5.46 -10.46
C GLY A 448 -31.00 4.66 -11.67
N ILE A 449 -32.13 5.09 -12.22
CA ILE A 449 -32.75 4.47 -13.38
C ILE A 449 -32.33 5.24 -14.64
N PHE A 450 -31.90 4.51 -15.67
CA PHE A 450 -31.64 5.06 -17.01
C PHE A 450 -32.92 5.69 -17.58
N LYS A 451 -32.83 6.96 -17.99
CA LYS A 451 -33.86 7.65 -18.77
C LYS A 451 -33.17 8.30 -19.98
N PRO A 452 -33.72 8.22 -21.21
CA PRO A 452 -33.01 8.66 -22.42
C PRO A 452 -32.49 10.10 -22.43
N ILE A 453 -33.14 11.01 -21.68
CA ILE A 453 -32.79 12.43 -21.61
C ILE A 453 -31.92 12.76 -20.37
N HIS A 454 -32.04 11.96 -19.31
CA HIS A 454 -31.37 12.19 -18.03
C HIS A 454 -30.90 10.86 -17.44
N ASP A 455 -29.78 10.35 -17.96
CA ASP A 455 -29.22 9.10 -17.47
C ASP A 455 -28.61 9.26 -16.07
N LYS A 456 -29.37 8.80 -15.07
CA LYS A 456 -28.92 8.69 -13.67
C LYS A 456 -28.46 7.28 -13.31
N SER A 457 -28.35 6.35 -14.25
CA SER A 457 -27.94 4.96 -13.98
C SER A 457 -26.52 4.83 -13.41
N THR A 458 -25.70 5.88 -13.57
CA THR A 458 -24.37 5.98 -12.98
C THR A 458 -24.34 6.60 -11.58
N LEU A 459 -25.44 7.14 -11.07
CA LEU A 459 -25.52 7.88 -9.80
C LEU A 459 -26.20 7.07 -8.69
N LEU A 460 -25.78 7.24 -7.44
CA LEU A 460 -26.54 6.77 -6.29
C LEU A 460 -27.71 7.72 -6.02
N CYS A 461 -28.92 7.17 -5.92
CA CYS A 461 -30.18 7.90 -5.84
C CYS A 461 -31.06 7.39 -4.69
N ASP A 462 -31.99 8.24 -4.25
CA ASP A 462 -33.17 7.79 -3.51
C ASP A 462 -34.06 6.92 -4.42
N PRO A 463 -34.48 5.72 -3.99
CA PRO A 463 -35.24 4.78 -4.81
C PRO A 463 -36.65 5.26 -5.17
N LEU A 464 -37.24 6.18 -4.39
CA LEU A 464 -38.62 6.64 -4.59
C LEU A 464 -38.69 7.76 -5.65
N SER A 465 -37.82 8.75 -5.55
CA SER A 465 -37.77 9.92 -6.43
C SER A 465 -36.84 9.75 -7.64
N ASN A 466 -35.91 8.78 -7.60
CA ASN A 466 -34.80 8.67 -8.55
C ASN A 466 -34.01 10.00 -8.67
N MET A 467 -33.80 10.68 -7.54
CA MET A 467 -32.97 11.88 -7.41
C MET A 467 -31.62 11.53 -6.78
N PRO A 468 -30.49 12.08 -7.28
CA PRO A 468 -29.16 11.75 -6.74
C PRO A 468 -28.99 12.21 -5.29
N CYS A 469 -28.39 11.36 -4.47
CA CYS A 469 -27.99 11.73 -3.12
C CYS A 469 -26.71 12.59 -3.19
N THR A 470 -26.72 13.75 -2.53
CA THR A 470 -25.50 14.54 -2.28
C THR A 470 -24.86 14.03 -0.99
N VAL A 471 -23.55 13.79 -1.03
CA VAL A 471 -22.78 13.40 0.16
C VAL A 471 -21.91 14.54 0.66
N TRP A 472 -21.87 14.69 1.98
CA TRP A 472 -21.01 15.61 2.71
C TRP A 472 -19.81 14.87 3.28
N LEU A 473 -18.62 15.43 3.02
CA LEU A 473 -17.32 14.85 3.29
C LEU A 473 -16.43 15.92 3.94
N PRO A 474 -16.45 16.08 5.28
CA PRO A 474 -15.45 16.88 5.97
C PRO A 474 -14.08 16.19 5.81
N GLY A 475 -13.04 16.96 5.52
CA GLY A 475 -11.71 16.41 5.29
C GLY A 475 -10.64 17.48 5.19
N VAL A 476 -9.41 17.03 4.98
CA VAL A 476 -8.23 17.91 4.93
C VAL A 476 -7.49 17.74 3.62
N VAL A 477 -7.16 18.88 3.01
CA VAL A 477 -6.48 18.96 1.72
C VAL A 477 -5.08 18.38 1.86
N SER A 478 -4.89 17.15 1.42
CA SER A 478 -3.56 16.51 1.41
C SER A 478 -2.73 16.89 0.18
N ARG A 479 -3.40 17.19 -0.95
CA ARG A 479 -2.79 17.61 -2.23
C ARG A 479 -3.81 18.38 -3.07
N VAL A 480 -3.35 19.40 -3.80
CA VAL A 480 -4.13 20.08 -4.84
C VAL A 480 -3.57 19.68 -6.21
N TRP A 481 -4.41 19.17 -7.10
CA TRP A 481 -4.05 18.79 -8.47
C TRP A 481 -4.96 19.50 -9.47
N MET A 482 -4.38 20.17 -10.45
CA MET A 482 -5.11 20.90 -11.51
C MET A 482 -5.03 20.20 -12.88
N PHE A 483 -4.68 18.91 -12.90
CA PHE A 483 -4.44 18.12 -14.12
C PHE A 483 -5.33 16.87 -14.18
N ASP A 484 -5.63 16.39 -15.39
CA ASP A 484 -6.29 15.10 -15.62
C ASP A 484 -5.49 13.97 -14.94
N PRO A 485 -6.11 13.03 -14.20
CA PRO A 485 -5.42 11.89 -13.58
C PRO A 485 -4.56 11.04 -14.53
N LYS A 486 -4.76 11.14 -15.85
CA LYS A 486 -3.95 10.49 -16.89
C LYS A 486 -2.71 11.29 -17.30
N GLY A 487 -2.41 12.42 -16.65
CA GLY A 487 -1.26 13.28 -16.94
C GLY A 487 -1.34 14.01 -18.30
N LYS A 488 -2.43 13.86 -19.06
CA LYS A 488 -2.63 14.56 -20.33
C LYS A 488 -3.08 15.99 -20.04
N THR A 489 -2.22 16.95 -20.33
CA THR A 489 -2.60 18.35 -20.47
C THR A 489 -3.62 18.48 -21.61
N ARG A 490 -4.90 18.59 -21.28
CA ARG A 490 -5.84 19.27 -22.18
C ARG A 490 -5.29 20.69 -22.37
N ALA A 491 -5.35 21.24 -23.59
CA ALA A 491 -4.70 22.52 -23.89
C ALA A 491 -5.06 23.63 -22.89
N HIS A 492 -6.31 23.62 -22.40
CA HIS A 492 -6.78 24.46 -21.30
C HIS A 492 -7.69 23.61 -20.38
N PRO A 493 -7.21 23.09 -19.23
CA PRO A 493 -8.11 22.52 -18.23
C PRO A 493 -8.89 23.68 -17.59
N LYS A 494 -10.23 23.69 -17.68
CA LYS A 494 -11.04 24.65 -16.92
C LYS A 494 -10.83 24.33 -15.42
N PRO A 495 -10.32 25.26 -14.60
CA PRO A 495 -10.17 25.01 -13.18
C PRO A 495 -11.53 24.80 -12.52
N PHE A 496 -11.55 24.05 -11.43
CA PHE A 496 -12.74 23.91 -10.59
C PHE A 496 -12.97 25.23 -9.85
N THR A 497 -14.11 25.88 -10.06
CA THR A 497 -14.41 27.23 -9.55
C THR A 497 -15.32 27.24 -8.33
N ASP A 498 -16.00 26.13 -8.04
CA ASP A 498 -17.12 26.09 -7.11
C ASP A 498 -16.59 25.82 -5.69
N VAL A 499 -15.73 26.72 -5.24
CA VAL A 499 -15.07 26.74 -3.94
C VAL A 499 -15.53 27.99 -3.20
N TYR A 500 -15.99 27.81 -1.96
CA TYR A 500 -16.66 28.84 -1.18
C TYR A 500 -15.97 29.05 0.17
N ASP A 501 -15.95 30.27 0.69
CA ASP A 501 -15.42 30.58 2.02
C ASP A 501 -16.49 30.32 3.08
N ALA A 502 -16.27 29.28 3.90
CA ALA A 502 -17.13 28.97 5.05
C ALA A 502 -16.43 29.24 6.39
N ARG A 503 -15.31 29.97 6.43
CA ARG A 503 -14.49 30.05 7.66
C ARG A 503 -15.28 30.66 8.83
N LYS A 504 -16.11 31.67 8.55
CA LYS A 504 -16.97 32.34 9.54
C LYS A 504 -18.28 31.58 9.78
N VAL A 505 -19.07 31.36 8.74
CA VAL A 505 -20.42 30.76 8.79
C VAL A 505 -20.62 29.86 7.58
N PHE A 506 -21.42 28.80 7.70
CA PHE A 506 -21.81 27.95 6.58
C PHE A 506 -23.26 28.27 6.17
N ASN A 507 -23.41 28.97 5.05
CA ASN A 507 -24.68 29.48 4.51
C ASN A 507 -25.09 28.71 3.23
N PRO A 508 -26.29 28.97 2.67
CA PRO A 508 -26.59 28.63 1.28
C PRO A 508 -25.50 29.13 0.32
N LYS A 509 -25.16 28.37 -0.73
CA LYS A 509 -24.04 28.71 -1.63
C LYS A 509 -24.21 30.06 -2.34
N SER A 510 -25.46 30.46 -2.60
CA SER A 510 -25.85 31.77 -3.12
C SER A 510 -25.51 32.95 -2.20
N GLU A 511 -25.26 32.70 -0.92
CA GLU A 511 -24.95 33.67 0.13
C GLU A 511 -23.51 33.55 0.65
N MET A 512 -22.70 32.66 0.07
CA MET A 512 -21.30 32.44 0.46
C MET A 512 -20.36 33.14 -0.52
N ASP A 513 -19.33 33.80 0.03
CA ASP A 513 -18.25 34.36 -0.78
C ASP A 513 -17.50 33.25 -1.53
N TYR A 514 -17.15 33.51 -2.80
CA TYR A 514 -16.29 32.62 -3.57
C TYR A 514 -14.85 32.68 -3.05
N TYR A 515 -14.23 31.52 -2.91
CA TYR A 515 -12.82 31.38 -2.54
C TYR A 515 -12.05 30.82 -3.73
N SER A 516 -10.89 31.39 -4.09
CA SER A 516 -10.15 30.89 -5.25
C SER A 516 -9.60 29.49 -4.98
N ALA A 517 -9.89 28.53 -5.87
CA ALA A 517 -9.32 27.19 -5.81
C ALA A 517 -7.78 27.17 -5.90
N THR A 518 -7.15 28.24 -6.40
CA THR A 518 -5.69 28.41 -6.40
C THR A 518 -5.12 28.68 -5.00
N ASN A 519 -5.94 29.11 -4.06
CA ASN A 519 -5.53 29.54 -2.73
C ASN A 519 -5.66 28.43 -1.70
N LEU A 520 -6.33 27.31 -2.04
CA LEU A 520 -6.39 26.12 -1.20
C LEU A 520 -4.99 25.54 -0.99
N GLN A 521 -4.57 25.40 0.25
CA GLN A 521 -3.26 24.88 0.64
C GLN A 521 -3.33 23.47 1.20
N MET A 522 -2.18 22.79 1.24
CA MET A 522 -2.07 21.51 1.94
C MET A 522 -2.23 21.74 3.45
N GLY A 523 -3.16 21.01 4.07
CA GLY A 523 -3.56 21.16 5.48
C GLY A 523 -4.93 21.83 5.65
N ASP A 524 -5.41 22.58 4.67
CA ASP A 524 -6.71 23.27 4.77
C ASP A 524 -7.85 22.28 5.03
N THR A 525 -8.73 22.65 5.96
CA THR A 525 -9.89 21.86 6.34
C THR A 525 -11.08 22.31 5.53
N VAL A 526 -11.70 21.38 4.82
CA VAL A 526 -12.76 21.64 3.85
C VAL A 526 -13.95 20.71 4.08
N LEU A 527 -15.14 21.18 3.72
CA LEU A 527 -16.29 20.32 3.47
C LEU A 527 -16.43 20.14 1.96
N MET A 528 -16.35 18.90 1.49
CA MET A 528 -16.61 18.55 0.10
C MET A 528 -18.07 18.11 -0.05
N GLU A 529 -18.77 18.63 -1.06
CA GLU A 529 -20.05 18.08 -1.53
C GLU A 529 -19.80 17.28 -2.80
N ALA A 530 -20.32 16.06 -2.87
CA ALA A 530 -20.16 15.21 -4.06
C ALA A 530 -21.41 14.37 -4.35
N TYR A 531 -21.50 13.86 -5.57
CA TYR A 531 -22.35 12.71 -5.88
C TYR A 531 -21.55 11.41 -5.81
N ILE A 532 -22.16 10.31 -5.38
CA ILE A 532 -21.56 8.99 -5.58
C ILE A 532 -21.92 8.52 -6.99
N LYS A 533 -20.89 8.29 -7.81
CA LYS A 533 -21.01 7.63 -9.11
C LYS A 533 -20.41 6.24 -9.08
N HIS A 534 -21.02 5.29 -9.79
CA HIS A 534 -20.35 4.06 -10.21
C HIS A 534 -20.08 4.04 -11.71
N TYR A 535 -19.04 3.31 -12.08
CA TYR A 535 -18.71 3.02 -13.46
C TYR A 535 -18.32 1.56 -13.61
N CYS A 536 -18.73 0.99 -14.73
CA CYS A 536 -18.30 -0.31 -15.18
C CYS A 536 -16.86 -0.20 -15.69
N LEU A 537 -15.95 -1.04 -15.19
CA LEU A 537 -14.64 -1.17 -15.82
C LEU A 537 -14.79 -1.77 -17.23
N ARG A 538 -14.32 -1.03 -18.23
CA ARG A 538 -14.12 -1.53 -19.60
C ARG A 538 -12.84 -2.37 -19.64
N SER A 539 -12.89 -3.58 -19.07
CA SER A 539 -11.84 -4.58 -19.27
C SER A 539 -11.86 -5.03 -20.72
N ASP A 540 -10.87 -4.57 -21.50
CA ASP A 540 -10.44 -5.09 -22.80
C ASP A 540 -11.54 -5.72 -23.68
N ILE A 541 -12.59 -4.93 -23.98
CA ILE A 541 -13.70 -5.35 -24.87
C ILE A 541 -13.15 -5.83 -26.22
N ASP A 542 -12.03 -5.25 -26.65
CA ASP A 542 -11.43 -5.44 -27.96
C ASP A 542 -10.58 -6.74 -28.04
N ASN A 543 -10.34 -7.42 -26.90
CA ASN A 543 -9.52 -8.65 -26.80
C ASN A 543 -10.32 -9.92 -26.41
N LEU A 544 -11.65 -9.87 -26.35
CA LEU A 544 -12.51 -11.01 -25.98
C LEU A 544 -13.36 -11.47 -27.17
N THR A 545 -13.26 -12.76 -27.49
CA THR A 545 -14.06 -13.36 -28.58
C THR A 545 -15.56 -13.37 -28.25
N PRO A 546 -16.46 -13.31 -29.26
CA PRO A 546 -17.88 -13.04 -29.04
C PRO A 546 -18.64 -14.03 -28.12
N VAL A 547 -18.10 -15.23 -27.93
CA VAL A 547 -18.78 -16.37 -27.30
C VAL A 547 -18.72 -16.35 -25.77
N ASN A 548 -17.76 -15.66 -25.16
CA ASN A 548 -17.58 -15.59 -23.70
C ASN A 548 -17.92 -14.22 -23.10
N LYS A 549 -19.04 -13.63 -23.51
CA LYS A 549 -19.62 -12.42 -22.89
C LYS A 549 -20.27 -12.74 -21.55
N CYS A 550 -19.47 -13.02 -20.51
CA CYS A 550 -19.98 -13.05 -19.15
C CYS A 550 -20.39 -11.61 -18.75
N PRO A 551 -21.66 -11.34 -18.39
CA PRO A 551 -22.17 -9.96 -18.39
C PRO A 551 -21.80 -9.12 -17.16
N TRP A 552 -21.24 -9.73 -16.11
CA TRP A 552 -20.98 -9.06 -14.83
C TRP A 552 -19.53 -8.58 -14.73
N ARG A 553 -19.33 -7.35 -15.21
CA ARG A 553 -18.06 -6.62 -15.14
C ARG A 553 -17.87 -6.00 -13.75
N GLY A 554 -16.61 -5.85 -13.33
CA GLY A 554 -16.30 -5.19 -12.06
C GLY A 554 -16.74 -3.73 -12.05
N TRP A 555 -17.65 -3.39 -11.14
CA TRP A 555 -18.06 -2.02 -10.88
C TRP A 555 -17.10 -1.35 -9.89
N LYS A 556 -16.87 -0.06 -10.07
CA LYS A 556 -16.15 0.80 -9.11
C LYS A 556 -16.98 2.04 -8.83
N ALA A 557 -17.00 2.45 -7.56
CA ALA A 557 -17.55 3.74 -7.16
C ALA A 557 -16.45 4.81 -7.06
N TYR A 558 -16.84 6.07 -7.25
CA TYR A 558 -16.03 7.26 -7.02
C TYR A 558 -16.94 8.45 -6.67
N PHE A 559 -16.37 9.48 -6.07
CA PHE A 559 -17.07 10.74 -5.80
C PHE A 559 -16.89 11.70 -6.97
N GLU A 560 -18.00 12.21 -7.51
CA GLU A 560 -18.00 13.34 -8.45
C GLU A 560 -18.21 14.63 -7.65
N LEU A 561 -17.16 15.45 -7.59
CA LEU A 561 -17.16 16.69 -6.82
C LEU A 561 -18.17 17.71 -7.37
N LYS A 562 -19.02 18.26 -6.50
CA LYS A 562 -20.01 19.29 -6.78
C LYS A 562 -19.52 20.68 -6.32
N CYS A 563 -19.03 20.79 -5.08
CA CYS A 563 -18.40 22.00 -4.56
C CYS A 563 -17.48 21.71 -3.38
N ILE A 564 -16.65 22.69 -3.01
CA ILE A 564 -15.80 22.69 -1.81
C ILE A 564 -16.18 23.90 -0.95
N SER A 565 -16.19 23.77 0.36
CA SER A 565 -16.37 24.89 1.30
C SER A 565 -15.24 24.89 2.32
N LEU A 566 -14.45 25.95 2.35
CA LEU A 566 -13.29 26.10 3.21
C LEU A 566 -13.73 26.38 4.65
N ILE A 567 -13.48 25.44 5.56
CA ILE A 567 -13.88 25.53 6.97
C ILE A 567 -12.79 26.19 7.81
N HIS A 568 -11.52 25.83 7.58
CA HIS A 568 -10.38 26.34 8.35
C HIS A 568 -9.13 26.34 7.47
N THR A 569 -8.38 27.45 7.44
CA THR A 569 -7.08 27.55 6.76
C THR A 569 -5.98 27.11 7.69
N THR A 570 -5.04 26.27 7.23
CA THR A 570 -3.83 26.03 8.01
C THR A 570 -2.98 27.29 8.00
N LEU A 571 -2.87 27.94 9.15
CA LEU A 571 -2.05 29.13 9.34
C LEU A 571 -0.57 28.79 9.04
N GLN A 572 -0.09 29.17 7.85
CA GLN A 572 1.32 29.51 7.71
C GLN A 572 1.54 30.83 8.43
N ASP A 573 2.20 30.79 9.59
CA ASP A 573 2.58 31.95 10.43
C ASP A 573 2.38 33.33 9.76
N ASP A 574 1.27 34.01 10.04
CA ASP A 574 0.93 35.35 9.52
C ASP A 574 1.92 36.47 9.94
N LYS A 575 3.02 36.09 10.62
CA LYS A 575 4.18 36.94 10.93
C LYS A 575 4.90 37.51 9.70
N VAL A 576 4.53 37.12 8.49
CA VAL A 576 5.09 37.68 7.24
C VAL A 576 4.26 38.86 6.70
N GLU A 577 2.94 38.88 6.84
CA GLU A 577 2.12 39.97 6.26
C GLU A 577 2.04 41.24 7.12
N ALA A 578 2.23 41.13 8.44
CA ALA A 578 2.35 42.29 9.33
C ALA A 578 3.59 43.19 9.07
N LYS A 579 4.39 42.93 8.03
CA LYS A 579 5.52 43.77 7.57
C LYS A 579 5.30 44.47 6.22
N LYS A 580 4.14 44.35 5.58
CA LYS A 580 3.86 45.06 4.32
C LYS A 580 3.32 46.48 4.50
N ASP A 581 2.72 46.80 5.64
CA ASP A 581 2.11 48.11 5.89
C ASP A 581 3.07 49.16 6.49
N GLU A 582 4.35 48.83 6.69
CA GLU A 582 5.39 49.75 7.19
C GLU A 582 6.42 50.21 6.14
N GLN A 583 6.18 49.97 4.84
CA GLN A 583 7.05 50.51 3.77
C GLN A 583 6.46 51.73 3.06
N HIS A 584 6.80 52.89 3.62
CA HIS A 584 6.90 54.20 2.98
C HIS A 584 5.68 54.73 2.20
N ILE A 585 4.87 55.51 2.92
CA ILE A 585 4.51 56.83 2.39
C ILE A 585 5.79 57.68 2.34
N HIS A 586 6.25 57.99 1.13
CA HIS A 586 6.96 59.24 0.84
C HIS A 586 6.12 60.02 -0.17
N ILE A 587 6.07 61.34 0.03
CA ILE A 587 5.22 62.31 -0.70
C ILE A 587 5.59 62.36 -2.19
#